data_AF-A0A7D8Z093-F1
#
_entry.id   AF-A0A7D8Z093-F1
#
_cell.length_a   1.000
_cell.length_b   1.000
_cell.length_c   1.000
_cell.angle_alpha   90.00
_cell.angle_beta   90.00
_cell.angle_gamma   90.00
#
_symmetry.space_group_name_H-M   'P 1'
#
loop_
_entity.id
_entity.type
_entity.pdbx_description
1 polymer ?
#
loop_
_entity_poly.entity_id
_entity_poly.type
_entity_poly.pdbx_seq_one_letter_code
_entity_poly.pdbx_strand_id
1 'polypeptide(L)'
;MKLSSISTLAGILFSSLVTAQLSGTVGPTTSTASKAATKVCNILDYGGVASTSTDNGAAILAAWTACVDGGEVYIPAGNYGLATWVTLTGGTGIAIRLDGILYRTGTASGNMIFVEHTTDFEFFSSTSAGAIQGYGYTFHADGTYGPRILRLSQVVGFSIHDIALVDSPAFHLTLDTCSDGEVYNMIIRGGNEGGLDGIDVWGTNIWVHDVEVTNKDECVTVKNPASYMLIENIYCNWSGGSAFGSLGADTDIHHITYNHIYTQNSNQMLLLKSNGGSGSVYSCQFTNFMGHSNAYTLDIDGYWSSETTATGDGVLYHDLTFSHWHGTCLNGGTRAAIQALCPSGAPCYNIDIENFYIWTEAGSEVLYKDENAYGTGGGLNTGTSYTAYSVVTKTVTSVPAASYAITTMAADLTAGFAISNSIPIPAVPTSFYPGLAPISAKLG
;
A
#
# COMPACT_ATOMS: atom_id res chain seq x y z
N MET A 1 26.97 -63.79 -13.34
CA MET A 1 26.43 -62.80 -12.39
C MET A 1 25.09 -62.32 -12.93
N LYS A 2 24.05 -62.34 -12.08
CA LYS A 2 22.66 -62.10 -12.44
C LYS A 2 22.43 -60.62 -12.76
N LEU A 3 21.71 -60.34 -13.84
CA LEU A 3 21.04 -59.07 -14.08
C LEU A 3 19.76 -59.04 -13.24
N SER A 4 19.56 -57.96 -12.48
CA SER A 4 18.27 -57.62 -11.86
C SER A 4 17.91 -56.18 -12.17
N SER A 5 16.74 -56.03 -12.77
CA SER A 5 16.11 -54.77 -13.14
C SER A 5 15.18 -54.27 -12.02
N ILE A 6 14.89 -52.96 -12.06
CA ILE A 6 13.69 -52.27 -11.53
C ILE A 6 13.63 -51.99 -10.01
N SER A 7 13.73 -50.71 -9.62
CA SER A 7 12.56 -49.86 -9.38
C SER A 7 12.97 -48.52 -8.73
N THR A 8 12.98 -47.44 -9.51
CA THR A 8 12.98 -46.06 -9.02
C THR A 8 11.54 -45.60 -8.92
N LEU A 9 10.98 -45.50 -7.71
CA LEU A 9 9.77 -44.74 -7.44
C LEU A 9 10.19 -43.45 -6.72
N ALA A 10 10.59 -42.44 -7.49
CA ALA A 10 10.74 -41.09 -6.97
C ALA A 10 9.35 -40.45 -6.96
N GLY A 11 8.81 -40.24 -5.77
CA GLY A 11 7.58 -39.48 -5.56
C GLY A 11 7.82 -38.03 -5.95
N ILE A 12 7.17 -37.59 -7.02
CA ILE A 12 7.00 -36.18 -7.33
C ILE A 12 5.89 -35.69 -6.40
N LEU A 13 6.29 -35.12 -5.26
CA LEU A 13 5.42 -34.27 -4.47
C LEU A 13 5.24 -32.98 -5.26
N PHE A 14 4.08 -32.86 -5.90
CA PHE A 14 3.56 -31.60 -6.42
C PHE A 14 3.26 -30.68 -5.24
N SER A 15 4.10 -29.67 -5.01
CA SER A 15 3.72 -28.51 -4.20
C SER A 15 2.82 -27.62 -5.06
N SER A 16 1.52 -27.89 -4.95
CA SER A 16 0.39 -26.96 -4.93
C SER A 16 0.56 -25.55 -5.51
N LEU A 17 -0.21 -25.32 -6.58
CA LEU A 17 -1.01 -24.12 -6.85
C LEU A 17 -0.24 -22.79 -6.92
N VAL A 18 0.17 -22.42 -8.14
CA VAL A 18 0.20 -21.02 -8.56
C VAL A 18 -1.24 -20.52 -8.55
N THR A 19 -1.71 -20.02 -7.42
CA THR A 19 -2.99 -19.31 -7.34
C THR A 19 -2.79 -18.03 -8.15
N ALA A 20 -3.56 -17.84 -9.21
CA ALA A 20 -3.58 -16.56 -9.91
C ALA A 20 -3.96 -15.48 -8.89
N GLN A 21 -2.99 -14.64 -8.53
CA GLN A 21 -3.08 -13.63 -7.46
C GLN A 21 -4.00 -12.46 -7.84
N LEU A 22 -4.11 -12.19 -9.14
CA LEU A 22 -5.17 -11.38 -9.74
C LEU A 22 -6.22 -12.32 -10.32
N SER A 23 -7.49 -11.96 -10.23
CA SER A 23 -8.60 -12.77 -10.76
C SER A 23 -8.86 -12.53 -12.24
N GLY A 24 -8.26 -11.51 -12.84
CA GLY A 24 -8.44 -11.14 -14.25
C GLY A 24 -7.45 -10.09 -14.74
N THR A 25 -7.79 -9.44 -15.86
CA THR A 25 -7.06 -8.26 -16.34
C THR A 25 -7.33 -7.08 -15.42
N VAL A 26 -6.33 -6.22 -15.26
CA VAL A 26 -6.45 -4.92 -14.59
C VAL A 26 -6.23 -3.79 -15.59
N GLY A 27 -6.57 -2.57 -15.19
CA GLY A 27 -6.35 -1.38 -16.01
C GLY A 27 -7.55 -0.99 -16.87
N PRO A 28 -7.47 0.17 -17.56
CA PRO A 28 -8.50 0.64 -18.48
C PRO A 28 -8.64 -0.28 -19.70
N THR A 29 -9.86 -0.40 -20.22
CA THR A 29 -10.14 -1.22 -21.41
C THR A 29 -9.82 -0.50 -22.73
N THR A 30 -9.69 0.83 -22.70
CA THR A 30 -9.30 1.65 -23.85
C THR A 30 -8.09 2.52 -23.53
N SER A 31 -7.20 2.70 -24.50
CA SER A 31 -5.97 3.47 -24.31
C SER A 31 -6.22 4.97 -24.18
N THR A 32 -5.36 5.69 -23.43
CA THR A 32 -5.30 7.17 -23.43
C THR A 32 -5.36 7.79 -24.82
N ALA A 33 -4.61 7.23 -25.79
CA ALA A 33 -4.59 7.71 -27.17
C ALA A 33 -5.97 7.59 -27.86
N SER A 34 -6.73 6.53 -27.59
CA SER A 34 -8.09 6.37 -28.09
C SER A 34 -9.04 7.39 -27.47
N LYS A 35 -8.94 7.61 -26.16
CA LYS A 35 -9.76 8.59 -25.42
C LYS A 35 -9.49 10.02 -25.91
N ALA A 36 -8.22 10.38 -26.06
CA ALA A 36 -7.80 11.67 -26.60
C ALA A 36 -8.24 11.86 -28.07
N ALA A 37 -8.22 10.80 -28.89
CA ALA A 37 -8.70 10.85 -30.27
C ALA A 37 -10.22 11.09 -30.37
N THR A 38 -11.01 10.64 -29.38
CA THR A 38 -12.43 10.98 -29.28
C THR A 38 -12.61 12.46 -29.01
N LYS A 39 -12.01 12.96 -27.93
CA LYS A 39 -12.09 14.38 -27.54
C LYS A 39 -11.06 14.71 -26.47
N VAL A 40 -10.37 15.84 -26.63
CA VAL A 40 -9.56 16.45 -25.57
C VAL A 40 -10.27 17.69 -25.03
N CYS A 41 -10.56 17.68 -23.73
CA CYS A 41 -11.11 18.81 -22.99
C CYS A 41 -9.98 19.46 -22.19
N ASN A 42 -9.24 20.36 -22.82
CA ASN A 42 -8.18 21.12 -22.16
C ASN A 42 -8.79 22.14 -21.21
N ILE A 43 -8.46 22.10 -19.90
CA ILE A 43 -9.09 22.97 -18.90
C ILE A 43 -8.97 24.47 -19.23
N LEU A 44 -7.96 24.89 -20.02
CA LEU A 44 -7.80 26.28 -20.45
C LEU A 44 -8.96 26.75 -21.34
N ASP A 45 -9.54 25.85 -22.13
CA ASP A 45 -10.71 26.13 -22.98
C ASP A 45 -12.01 26.21 -22.17
N TYR A 46 -11.97 25.78 -20.91
CA TYR A 46 -13.09 25.79 -19.96
C TYR A 46 -12.90 26.82 -18.84
N GLY A 47 -12.06 27.85 -19.08
CA GLY A 47 -11.83 28.95 -18.15
C GLY A 47 -10.72 28.70 -17.12
N GLY A 48 -9.98 27.60 -17.25
CA GLY A 48 -8.80 27.33 -16.46
C GLY A 48 -7.68 28.33 -16.74
N VAL A 49 -6.88 28.63 -15.72
CA VAL A 49 -5.75 29.56 -15.80
C VAL A 49 -4.57 28.94 -15.09
N ALA A 50 -3.42 28.87 -15.78
CA ALA A 50 -2.14 28.46 -15.23
C ALA A 50 -1.58 29.53 -14.26
N SER A 51 -2.23 29.66 -13.12
CA SER A 51 -1.80 30.44 -11.97
C SER A 51 -2.13 29.70 -10.68
N THR A 52 -1.21 29.73 -9.71
CA THR A 52 -1.45 29.21 -8.36
C THR A 52 -2.51 30.01 -7.59
N SER A 53 -2.82 31.24 -8.01
CA SER A 53 -3.80 32.11 -7.35
C SER A 53 -5.24 31.95 -7.87
N THR A 54 -5.42 31.36 -9.06
CA THR A 54 -6.74 31.20 -9.68
C THR A 54 -7.29 29.82 -9.34
N ASP A 55 -8.55 29.75 -8.92
CA ASP A 55 -9.23 28.48 -8.71
C ASP A 55 -9.58 27.81 -10.04
N ASN A 56 -9.10 26.58 -10.23
CA ASN A 56 -9.35 25.79 -11.44
C ASN A 56 -10.41 24.69 -11.24
N GLY A 57 -11.04 24.58 -10.06
CA GLY A 57 -12.04 23.53 -9.79
C GLY A 57 -13.20 23.54 -10.78
N ALA A 58 -13.77 24.71 -11.07
CA ALA A 58 -14.87 24.84 -12.04
C ALA A 58 -14.45 24.47 -13.48
N ALA A 59 -13.22 24.80 -13.88
CA ALA A 59 -12.70 24.47 -15.21
C ALA A 59 -12.50 22.96 -15.37
N ILE A 60 -11.98 22.29 -14.33
CA ILE A 60 -11.83 20.83 -14.30
C ILE A 60 -13.21 20.15 -14.38
N LEU A 61 -14.19 20.60 -13.61
CA LEU A 61 -15.54 20.04 -13.64
C LEU A 61 -16.22 20.22 -15.00
N ALA A 62 -16.05 21.39 -15.62
CA ALA A 62 -16.59 21.67 -16.95
C ALA A 62 -15.92 20.82 -18.04
N ALA A 63 -14.59 20.66 -17.98
CA ALA A 63 -13.84 19.79 -18.87
C ALA A 63 -14.25 18.31 -18.70
N TRP A 64 -14.40 17.84 -17.45
CA TRP A 64 -14.93 16.51 -17.14
C TRP A 64 -16.31 16.32 -17.77
N THR A 65 -17.26 17.22 -17.51
CA THR A 65 -18.62 17.15 -18.05
C THR A 65 -18.62 17.06 -19.58
N ALA A 66 -17.70 17.76 -20.24
CA ALA A 66 -17.59 17.77 -21.69
C ALA A 66 -16.92 16.52 -22.28
N CYS A 67 -16.13 15.77 -21.51
CA CYS A 67 -15.39 14.59 -21.94
C CYS A 67 -15.82 13.29 -21.23
N VAL A 68 -16.85 13.35 -20.38
CA VAL A 68 -17.29 12.27 -19.48
C VAL A 68 -17.56 10.94 -20.18
N ASP A 69 -17.93 10.99 -21.45
CA ASP A 69 -18.22 9.84 -22.32
C ASP A 69 -17.13 9.71 -23.40
N GLY A 70 -16.09 8.95 -23.10
CA GLY A 70 -15.05 8.55 -24.05
C GLY A 70 -13.87 9.50 -24.26
N GLY A 71 -13.79 10.64 -23.54
CA GLY A 71 -12.80 11.69 -23.78
C GLY A 71 -11.63 11.75 -22.79
N GLU A 72 -10.78 12.76 -22.95
CA GLU A 72 -9.66 13.07 -22.06
C GLU A 72 -9.80 14.49 -21.48
N VAL A 73 -9.79 14.62 -20.16
CA VAL A 73 -9.57 15.90 -19.48
C VAL A 73 -8.06 16.17 -19.45
N TYR A 74 -7.64 17.29 -20.03
CA TYR A 74 -6.23 17.65 -20.12
C TYR A 74 -5.91 18.86 -19.25
N ILE A 75 -4.97 18.68 -18.32
CA ILE A 75 -4.37 19.73 -17.49
C ILE A 75 -2.93 19.94 -18.00
N PRO A 76 -2.67 20.98 -18.82
CA PRO A 76 -1.37 21.20 -19.43
C PRO A 76 -0.25 21.48 -18.43
N ALA A 77 0.99 21.45 -18.90
CA ALA A 77 2.14 21.93 -18.13
C ALA A 77 1.92 23.38 -17.65
N GLY A 78 2.06 23.59 -16.33
CA GLY A 78 1.77 24.85 -15.66
C GLY A 78 1.52 24.65 -14.17
N ASN A 79 1.29 25.74 -13.45
CA ASN A 79 0.93 25.71 -12.03
C ASN A 79 -0.51 26.21 -11.87
N TYR A 80 -1.35 25.46 -11.16
CA TYR A 80 -2.79 25.72 -11.08
C TYR A 80 -3.26 25.69 -9.64
N GLY A 81 -3.94 26.74 -9.18
CA GLY A 81 -4.59 26.75 -7.87
C GLY A 81 -5.86 25.89 -7.88
N LEU A 82 -6.11 25.19 -6.78
CA LEU A 82 -7.34 24.45 -6.51
C LEU A 82 -7.94 24.91 -5.19
N ALA A 83 -8.95 25.79 -5.28
CA ALA A 83 -9.63 26.36 -4.11
C ALA A 83 -10.94 25.63 -3.81
N THR A 84 -11.62 25.13 -4.84
CA THR A 84 -12.83 24.33 -4.72
C THR A 84 -12.57 22.89 -5.13
N TRP A 85 -13.06 21.95 -4.31
CA TRP A 85 -12.91 20.51 -4.56
C TRP A 85 -13.79 20.05 -5.71
N VAL A 86 -13.35 19.02 -6.42
CA VAL A 86 -14.06 18.47 -7.56
C VAL A 86 -14.55 17.06 -7.28
N THR A 87 -15.85 16.83 -7.50
CA THR A 87 -16.44 15.50 -7.58
C THR A 87 -16.74 15.18 -9.04
N LEU A 88 -16.07 14.14 -9.54
CA LEU A 88 -16.06 13.70 -10.92
C LEU A 88 -16.76 12.35 -10.98
N THR A 89 -18.02 12.33 -11.42
CA THR A 89 -18.86 11.11 -11.37
C THR A 89 -19.31 10.68 -12.76
N GLY A 90 -19.58 9.38 -12.91
CA GLY A 90 -20.32 8.82 -14.05
C GLY A 90 -19.52 8.76 -15.35
N GLY A 91 -18.18 8.75 -15.28
CA GLY A 91 -17.34 8.68 -16.47
C GLY A 91 -17.31 7.27 -17.08
N THR A 92 -17.24 7.19 -18.41
CA THR A 92 -17.07 5.94 -19.14
C THR A 92 -16.02 6.12 -20.21
N GLY A 93 -14.96 5.30 -20.22
CA GLY A 93 -13.89 5.41 -21.21
C GLY A 93 -13.18 6.76 -21.14
N ILE A 94 -12.96 7.29 -19.94
CA ILE A 94 -12.44 8.65 -19.74
C ILE A 94 -11.02 8.62 -19.15
N ALA A 95 -10.23 9.65 -19.44
CA ALA A 95 -8.93 9.88 -18.81
C ALA A 95 -8.78 11.29 -18.25
N ILE A 96 -7.91 11.44 -17.25
CA ILE A 96 -7.35 12.71 -16.78
C ILE A 96 -5.84 12.66 -17.04
N ARG A 97 -5.38 13.53 -17.95
CA ARG A 97 -3.96 13.76 -18.19
C ARG A 97 -3.50 15.00 -17.43
N LEU A 98 -2.70 14.79 -16.37
CA LEU A 98 -2.10 15.82 -15.55
C LEU A 98 -0.62 16.00 -15.93
N ASP A 99 -0.34 16.96 -16.80
CA ASP A 99 1.04 17.37 -17.14
C ASP A 99 1.47 18.63 -16.37
N GLY A 100 0.55 19.26 -15.65
CA GLY A 100 0.81 20.39 -14.75
C GLY A 100 0.92 20.00 -13.27
N ILE A 101 0.99 21.02 -12.42
CA ILE A 101 0.98 20.87 -10.96
C ILE A 101 -0.25 21.57 -10.39
N LEU A 102 -1.07 20.81 -9.66
CA LEU A 102 -2.18 21.35 -8.87
C LEU A 102 -1.70 21.73 -7.47
N TYR A 103 -1.95 22.96 -7.03
CA TYR A 103 -1.63 23.45 -5.70
C TYR A 103 -2.91 23.69 -4.92
N ARG A 104 -3.01 23.09 -3.73
CA ARG A 104 -4.12 23.39 -2.82
C ARG A 104 -4.09 24.85 -2.39
N THR A 105 -5.19 25.56 -2.62
CA THR A 105 -5.45 26.89 -2.03
C THR A 105 -6.72 26.89 -1.16
N GLY A 106 -7.58 25.89 -1.33
CA GLY A 106 -8.81 25.71 -0.55
C GLY A 106 -8.55 25.11 0.82
N THR A 107 -9.48 25.32 1.76
CA THR A 107 -9.36 24.86 3.16
C THR A 107 -10.52 23.97 3.61
N ALA A 108 -11.49 23.70 2.72
CA ALA A 108 -12.63 22.86 3.05
C ALA A 108 -12.18 21.42 3.39
N SER A 109 -12.92 20.74 4.27
CA SER A 109 -12.77 19.30 4.48
C SER A 109 -13.21 18.50 3.25
N GLY A 110 -12.90 17.20 3.21
CA GLY A 110 -13.33 16.30 2.16
C GLY A 110 -12.15 15.75 1.36
N ASN A 111 -12.33 15.58 0.05
CA ASN A 111 -11.31 15.13 -0.90
C ASN A 111 -11.13 16.22 -1.95
N MET A 112 -9.90 16.63 -2.25
CA MET A 112 -9.61 17.66 -3.26
C MET A 112 -10.10 17.21 -4.65
N ILE A 113 -9.82 15.97 -5.00
CA ILE A 113 -10.32 15.29 -6.19
C ILE A 113 -11.00 13.99 -5.76
N PHE A 114 -12.28 13.86 -6.11
CA PHE A 114 -13.06 12.66 -5.84
C PHE A 114 -13.63 12.12 -7.16
N VAL A 115 -13.15 10.96 -7.61
CA VAL A 115 -13.71 10.25 -8.78
C VAL A 115 -14.64 9.14 -8.27
N GLU A 116 -15.88 9.08 -8.76
CA GLU A 116 -16.84 8.06 -8.32
C GLU A 116 -17.68 7.48 -9.46
N HIS A 117 -18.17 6.25 -9.29
CA HIS A 117 -19.10 5.58 -10.22
C HIS A 117 -18.64 5.67 -11.68
N THR A 118 -17.38 5.32 -11.95
CA THR A 118 -16.71 5.53 -13.23
C THR A 118 -16.12 4.21 -13.73
N THR A 119 -16.15 3.97 -15.04
CA THR A 119 -15.60 2.75 -15.65
C THR A 119 -14.64 3.07 -16.79
N ASP A 120 -13.63 2.23 -17.00
CA ASP A 120 -12.59 2.46 -18.02
C ASP A 120 -11.91 3.82 -17.84
N PHE A 121 -11.24 3.99 -16.69
CA PHE A 121 -10.71 5.26 -16.20
C PHE A 121 -9.17 5.27 -16.19
N GLU A 122 -8.55 6.41 -16.48
CA GLU A 122 -7.09 6.53 -16.40
C GLU A 122 -6.68 7.91 -15.88
N PHE A 123 -5.88 7.97 -14.81
CA PHE A 123 -5.32 9.21 -14.28
C PHE A 123 -3.80 9.14 -14.36
N PHE A 124 -3.22 9.91 -15.27
CA PHE A 124 -1.80 9.80 -15.58
C PHE A 124 -1.12 11.15 -15.85
N SER A 125 0.21 11.14 -15.88
CA SER A 125 1.02 12.19 -16.51
C SER A 125 1.74 11.64 -17.72
N SER A 126 1.71 12.34 -18.85
CA SER A 126 2.49 11.96 -20.03
C SER A 126 3.98 12.28 -19.89
N THR A 127 4.34 13.07 -18.87
CA THR A 127 5.70 13.56 -18.62
C THR A 127 6.34 12.95 -17.37
N SER A 128 5.60 12.10 -16.65
CA SER A 128 5.97 11.59 -15.32
C SER A 128 6.34 12.70 -14.31
N ALA A 129 5.85 13.93 -14.55
CA ALA A 129 6.13 15.13 -13.76
C ALA A 129 4.84 15.82 -13.26
N GLY A 130 3.67 15.29 -13.60
CA GLY A 130 2.39 15.72 -13.06
C GLY A 130 2.33 15.52 -11.55
N ALA A 131 1.85 16.52 -10.82
CA ALA A 131 1.82 16.44 -9.36
C ALA A 131 0.63 17.17 -8.73
N ILE A 132 0.28 16.73 -7.53
CA ILE A 132 -0.65 17.45 -6.65
C ILE A 132 0.09 17.81 -5.37
N GLN A 133 0.28 19.12 -5.15
CA GLN A 133 0.85 19.70 -3.93
C GLN A 133 -0.28 20.06 -2.96
N GLY A 134 -0.44 19.27 -1.91
CA GLY A 134 -1.48 19.41 -0.91
C GLY A 134 -1.23 20.47 0.16
N TYR A 135 0.02 20.93 0.36
CA TYR A 135 0.38 21.89 1.42
C TYR A 135 -0.21 21.53 2.80
N GLY A 136 -0.12 20.25 3.15
CA GLY A 136 -0.56 19.66 4.41
C GLY A 136 0.09 20.31 5.61
N TYR A 137 1.37 20.69 5.50
CA TYR A 137 2.11 21.38 6.57
C TYR A 137 1.38 22.60 7.16
N THR A 138 0.52 23.28 6.38
CA THR A 138 -0.26 24.43 6.86
C THR A 138 -1.36 24.05 7.86
N PHE A 139 -1.80 22.79 7.87
CA PHE A 139 -2.71 22.23 8.88
C PHE A 139 -1.92 21.58 10.02
N HIS A 140 -0.86 20.84 9.67
CA HIS A 140 -0.07 20.08 10.64
C HIS A 140 0.74 20.99 11.58
N ALA A 141 1.21 22.14 11.11
CA ALA A 141 1.84 23.16 11.95
C ALA A 141 0.93 23.66 13.09
N ASP A 142 -0.40 23.58 12.89
CA ASP A 142 -1.42 23.94 13.86
C ASP A 142 -1.98 22.71 14.63
N GLY A 143 -1.41 21.52 14.40
CA GLY A 143 -1.85 20.26 15.02
C GLY A 143 -3.21 19.77 14.52
N THR A 144 -3.56 20.06 13.27
CA THR A 144 -4.84 19.69 12.64
C THR A 144 -4.64 18.94 11.33
N TYR A 145 -5.70 18.28 10.86
CA TYR A 145 -5.76 17.66 9.54
C TYR A 145 -6.74 18.40 8.64
N GLY A 146 -6.51 18.33 7.33
CA GLY A 146 -7.32 18.99 6.30
C GLY A 146 -8.01 18.00 5.34
N PRO A 147 -8.20 18.39 4.06
CA PRO A 147 -8.74 17.48 3.05
C PRO A 147 -7.74 16.37 2.68
N ARG A 148 -8.26 15.29 2.08
CA ARG A 148 -7.47 14.26 1.41
C ARG A 148 -7.19 14.69 -0.02
N ILE A 149 -6.13 14.20 -0.65
CA ILE A 149 -5.80 14.59 -2.03
C ILE A 149 -6.73 13.89 -3.04
N LEU A 150 -6.66 12.55 -3.12
CA LEU A 150 -7.33 11.79 -4.17
C LEU A 150 -8.11 10.61 -3.59
N ARG A 151 -9.39 10.51 -3.97
CA ARG A 151 -10.23 9.34 -3.70
C ARG A 151 -10.85 8.83 -5.00
N LEU A 152 -10.78 7.52 -5.22
CA LEU A 152 -11.66 6.81 -6.15
C LEU A 152 -12.69 6.02 -5.34
N SER A 153 -13.94 6.03 -5.76
CA SER A 153 -15.01 5.21 -5.16
C SER A 153 -15.82 4.51 -6.22
N GLN A 154 -15.92 3.18 -6.15
CA GLN A 154 -16.66 2.37 -7.12
C GLN A 154 -16.21 2.66 -8.56
N VAL A 155 -14.89 2.67 -8.76
CA VAL A 155 -14.25 2.81 -10.07
C VAL A 155 -13.79 1.44 -10.55
N VAL A 156 -14.12 1.09 -11.80
CA VAL A 156 -13.89 -0.24 -12.38
C VAL A 156 -13.07 -0.15 -13.66
N GLY A 157 -12.05 -0.99 -13.80
CA GLY A 157 -11.17 -1.01 -14.97
C GLY A 157 -10.40 0.29 -15.06
N PHE A 158 -9.42 0.48 -14.17
CA PHE A 158 -8.75 1.77 -14.05
C PHE A 158 -7.25 1.69 -13.88
N SER A 159 -6.56 2.77 -14.21
CA SER A 159 -5.16 2.97 -13.83
C SER A 159 -4.90 4.36 -13.24
N ILE A 160 -3.96 4.41 -12.28
CA ILE A 160 -3.37 5.67 -11.76
C ILE A 160 -1.86 5.54 -11.81
N HIS A 161 -1.17 6.41 -12.56
CA HIS A 161 0.27 6.26 -12.73
C HIS A 161 1.01 7.51 -13.15
N ASP A 162 2.34 7.47 -13.04
CA ASP A 162 3.26 8.52 -13.51
C ASP A 162 3.02 9.89 -12.85
N ILE A 163 2.48 9.93 -11.63
CA ILE A 163 2.18 11.17 -10.91
C ILE A 163 2.78 11.17 -9.49
N ALA A 164 2.96 12.38 -8.95
CA ALA A 164 3.36 12.60 -7.57
C ALA A 164 2.21 13.16 -6.71
N LEU A 165 1.99 12.58 -5.52
CA LEU A 165 1.07 13.12 -4.51
C LEU A 165 1.88 13.60 -3.31
N VAL A 166 1.83 14.90 -3.01
CA VAL A 166 2.80 15.53 -2.10
C VAL A 166 2.08 16.31 -1.02
N ASP A 167 2.50 16.08 0.22
CA ASP A 167 2.10 16.83 1.41
C ASP A 167 0.58 16.90 1.56
N SER A 168 -0.08 15.74 1.62
CA SER A 168 -1.52 15.71 1.86
C SER A 168 -1.83 16.25 3.26
N PRO A 169 -2.85 17.10 3.43
CA PRO A 169 -3.34 17.47 4.75
C PRO A 169 -3.93 16.30 5.57
N ALA A 170 -4.24 15.18 4.93
CA ALA A 170 -4.66 13.92 5.53
C ALA A 170 -4.15 12.76 4.63
N PHE A 171 -5.02 11.91 4.11
CA PHE A 171 -4.66 10.78 3.24
C PHE A 171 -4.30 11.23 1.82
N HIS A 172 -3.36 10.55 1.17
CA HIS A 172 -2.91 10.88 -0.18
C HIS A 172 -3.80 10.23 -1.24
N LEU A 173 -3.92 8.90 -1.22
CA LEU A 173 -4.73 8.12 -2.16
C LEU A 173 -5.61 7.11 -1.41
N THR A 174 -6.92 7.15 -1.68
CA THR A 174 -7.85 6.10 -1.25
C THR A 174 -8.58 5.49 -2.42
N LEU A 175 -8.55 4.15 -2.51
CA LEU A 175 -9.32 3.34 -3.44
C LEU A 175 -10.45 2.65 -2.66
N ASP A 176 -11.65 3.22 -2.75
CA ASP A 176 -12.84 2.75 -2.07
C ASP A 176 -13.66 1.85 -2.98
N THR A 177 -13.78 0.56 -2.62
CA THR A 177 -14.68 -0.39 -3.32
C THR A 177 -14.43 -0.39 -4.84
N CYS A 178 -13.16 -0.34 -5.24
CA CYS A 178 -12.77 -0.30 -6.65
C CYS A 178 -12.48 -1.71 -7.19
N SER A 179 -12.45 -1.89 -8.51
CA SER A 179 -12.05 -3.17 -9.10
C SER A 179 -11.30 -3.06 -10.42
N ASP A 180 -10.58 -4.13 -10.76
CA ASP A 180 -9.86 -4.27 -12.03
C ASP A 180 -8.85 -3.12 -12.25
N GLY A 181 -8.13 -2.79 -11.18
CA GLY A 181 -7.32 -1.57 -11.06
C GLY A 181 -5.82 -1.81 -11.12
N GLU A 182 -5.07 -0.85 -11.67
CA GLU A 182 -3.60 -0.85 -11.69
C GLU A 182 -3.05 0.49 -11.17
N VAL A 183 -2.14 0.48 -10.20
CA VAL A 183 -1.53 1.68 -9.64
C VAL A 183 -0.02 1.54 -9.65
N TYR A 184 0.68 2.43 -10.38
CA TYR A 184 2.12 2.26 -10.57
C TYR A 184 2.88 3.52 -10.96
N ASN A 185 4.22 3.47 -10.90
CA ASN A 185 5.09 4.61 -11.20
C ASN A 185 4.66 5.87 -10.45
N MET A 186 4.41 5.72 -9.15
CA MET A 186 3.98 6.82 -8.29
C MET A 186 5.01 7.10 -7.20
N ILE A 187 5.05 8.36 -6.78
CA ILE A 187 5.72 8.76 -5.55
C ILE A 187 4.77 9.55 -4.66
N ILE A 188 4.66 9.12 -3.42
CA ILE A 188 3.85 9.75 -2.39
C ILE A 188 4.79 10.26 -1.29
N ARG A 189 4.67 11.54 -0.93
CA ARG A 189 5.57 12.15 0.06
C ARG A 189 4.82 13.12 0.97
N GLY A 190 4.52 12.66 2.18
CA GLY A 190 3.86 13.41 3.24
C GLY A 190 4.77 13.75 4.43
N GLY A 191 4.17 14.39 5.43
CA GLY A 191 4.82 14.75 6.69
C GLY A 191 5.11 13.54 7.58
N ASN A 192 6.03 13.71 8.52
CA ASN A 192 6.46 12.66 9.45
C ASN A 192 5.55 12.55 10.68
N GLU A 193 4.25 12.30 10.47
CA GLU A 193 3.25 12.00 11.51
C GLU A 193 2.17 11.01 11.03
N GLY A 194 1.39 10.47 11.96
CA GLY A 194 0.25 9.58 11.67
C GLY A 194 -0.92 10.32 10.99
N GLY A 195 -1.87 9.59 10.43
CA GLY A 195 -3.03 10.12 9.70
C GLY A 195 -2.72 10.69 8.31
N LEU A 196 -1.51 10.45 7.80
CA LEU A 196 -0.99 10.91 6.51
C LEU A 196 -0.79 9.75 5.53
N ASP A 197 -1.76 8.84 5.52
CA ASP A 197 -1.79 7.56 4.81
C ASP A 197 -1.40 7.74 3.34
N GLY A 198 -0.58 6.81 2.85
CA GLY A 198 -0.11 6.77 1.47
C GLY A 198 -1.21 6.25 0.54
N ILE A 199 -1.34 4.94 0.45
CA ILE A 199 -2.40 4.26 -0.29
C ILE A 199 -3.22 3.40 0.65
N ASP A 200 -4.51 3.74 0.79
CA ASP A 200 -5.52 2.84 1.34
C ASP A 200 -6.32 2.20 0.21
N VAL A 201 -6.48 0.88 0.24
CA VAL A 201 -7.17 0.14 -0.83
C VAL A 201 -8.11 -0.93 -0.29
N TRP A 202 -9.34 -0.97 -0.80
CA TRP A 202 -10.26 -2.09 -0.66
C TRP A 202 -11.13 -2.24 -1.92
N GLY A 203 -11.57 -3.46 -2.19
CA GLY A 203 -12.12 -3.83 -3.50
C GLY A 203 -11.64 -5.18 -4.00
N THR A 204 -11.58 -5.39 -5.30
CA THR A 204 -11.15 -6.69 -5.85
C THR A 204 -10.36 -6.57 -7.14
N ASN A 205 -9.42 -7.49 -7.39
CA ASN A 205 -8.63 -7.52 -8.62
C ASN A 205 -7.84 -6.21 -8.84
N ILE A 206 -6.97 -5.86 -7.89
CA ILE A 206 -6.15 -4.63 -7.93
C ILE A 206 -4.67 -4.97 -7.87
N TRP A 207 -3.90 -4.40 -8.78
CA TRP A 207 -2.43 -4.49 -8.81
C TRP A 207 -1.82 -3.15 -8.43
N VAL A 208 -1.02 -3.12 -7.37
CA VAL A 208 -0.24 -1.94 -6.97
C VAL A 208 1.23 -2.30 -7.10
N HIS A 209 1.98 -1.59 -7.93
CA HIS A 209 3.41 -1.86 -8.05
C HIS A 209 4.25 -0.63 -8.34
N ASP A 210 5.54 -0.67 -8.03
CA ASP A 210 6.47 0.42 -8.34
C ASP A 210 6.00 1.76 -7.74
N VAL A 211 5.80 1.77 -6.41
CA VAL A 211 5.36 2.94 -5.64
C VAL A 211 6.34 3.22 -4.50
N GLU A 212 6.78 4.47 -4.39
CA GLU A 212 7.52 4.96 -3.21
C GLU A 212 6.58 5.76 -2.30
N VAL A 213 6.60 5.48 -0.99
CA VAL A 213 5.84 6.22 0.01
C VAL A 213 6.77 6.70 1.14
N THR A 214 6.68 8.00 1.44
CA THR A 214 7.25 8.62 2.63
C THR A 214 6.15 9.31 3.43
N ASN A 215 6.02 8.99 4.71
CA ASN A 215 5.05 9.57 5.66
C ASN A 215 5.36 9.05 7.09
N LYS A 216 4.38 8.98 7.99
CA LYS A 216 4.52 8.18 9.23
C LYS A 216 3.28 7.36 9.59
N ASP A 217 2.49 7.05 8.57
CA ASP A 217 1.32 6.16 8.62
C ASP A 217 1.36 5.17 7.44
N GLU A 218 0.21 4.67 7.00
CA GLU A 218 0.11 3.63 5.97
C GLU A 218 1.02 3.84 4.76
N CYS A 219 1.79 2.82 4.38
CA CYS A 219 2.50 2.77 3.11
C CYS A 219 1.53 2.39 1.99
N VAL A 220 1.34 1.08 1.75
CA VAL A 220 0.24 0.53 0.95
C VAL A 220 -0.53 -0.43 1.85
N THR A 221 -1.75 -0.05 2.25
CA THR A 221 -2.53 -0.75 3.26
C THR A 221 -3.86 -1.25 2.71
N VAL A 222 -4.10 -2.54 2.90
CA VAL A 222 -5.36 -3.19 2.52
C VAL A 222 -6.40 -3.00 3.62
N LYS A 223 -7.57 -2.48 3.26
CA LYS A 223 -8.74 -2.37 4.15
C LYS A 223 -9.80 -3.41 3.79
N ASN A 224 -10.83 -3.51 4.62
CA ASN A 224 -11.93 -4.47 4.45
C ASN A 224 -13.11 -3.88 3.66
N PRO A 225 -13.78 -4.65 2.77
CA PRO A 225 -13.44 -5.99 2.26
C PRO A 225 -12.48 -5.94 1.06
N ALA A 226 -11.64 -6.97 0.91
CA ALA A 226 -10.64 -7.00 -0.15
C ALA A 226 -10.34 -8.40 -0.69
N SER A 227 -10.20 -8.55 -2.01
CA SER A 227 -9.80 -9.83 -2.60
C SER A 227 -8.95 -9.72 -3.85
N TYR A 228 -8.15 -10.75 -4.14
CA TYR A 228 -7.39 -10.88 -5.39
C TYR A 228 -6.53 -9.65 -5.68
N MET A 229 -5.61 -9.31 -4.77
CA MET A 229 -4.72 -8.17 -4.95
C MET A 229 -3.26 -8.61 -5.00
N LEU A 230 -2.50 -7.93 -5.84
CA LEU A 230 -1.04 -8.04 -5.92
C LEU A 230 -0.44 -6.70 -5.57
N ILE A 231 0.40 -6.65 -4.54
CA ILE A 231 1.13 -5.46 -4.12
C ILE A 231 2.62 -5.80 -4.21
N GLU A 232 3.37 -5.19 -5.14
CA GLU A 232 4.78 -5.54 -5.32
C GLU A 232 5.72 -4.42 -5.73
N ASN A 233 7.02 -4.59 -5.50
CA ASN A 233 8.02 -3.54 -5.73
C ASN A 233 7.63 -2.23 -5.03
N ILE A 234 7.37 -2.30 -3.73
CA ILE A 234 6.99 -1.13 -2.92
C ILE A 234 8.17 -0.66 -2.10
N TYR A 235 8.39 0.65 -2.11
CA TYR A 235 9.42 1.31 -1.34
C TYR A 235 8.79 2.18 -0.24
N CYS A 236 8.70 1.64 0.97
CA CYS A 236 8.31 2.39 2.16
C CYS A 236 9.56 3.11 2.72
N ASN A 237 9.84 4.30 2.19
CA ASN A 237 11.02 5.11 2.49
C ASN A 237 10.70 6.11 3.60
N TRP A 238 10.92 5.72 4.85
CA TRP A 238 10.49 6.46 6.04
C TRP A 238 8.97 6.62 6.06
N SER A 239 8.27 5.56 6.45
CA SER A 239 6.80 5.47 6.45
C SER A 239 6.28 4.96 7.81
N GLY A 240 4.98 4.74 7.95
CA GLY A 240 4.48 3.77 8.92
C GLY A 240 4.78 2.33 8.49
N GLY A 241 4.75 2.06 7.18
CA GLY A 241 4.91 0.73 6.62
C GLY A 241 3.58 0.15 6.14
N SER A 242 3.63 -0.98 5.43
CA SER A 242 2.42 -1.63 4.92
C SER A 242 1.61 -2.26 6.05
N ALA A 243 0.29 -2.35 5.86
CA ALA A 243 -0.59 -2.93 6.86
C ALA A 243 -1.86 -3.56 6.27
N PHE A 244 -2.62 -4.23 7.14
CA PHE A 244 -4.02 -4.59 6.94
C PHE A 244 -4.83 -3.95 8.06
N GLY A 245 -5.96 -3.36 7.70
CA GLY A 245 -6.93 -2.82 8.65
C GLY A 245 -6.76 -1.34 8.98
N SER A 246 -7.33 -0.83 10.07
CA SER A 246 -8.03 -1.57 11.12
C SER A 246 -9.14 -2.51 10.65
N LEU A 247 -9.16 -3.73 11.20
CA LEU A 247 -10.14 -4.76 10.90
C LEU A 247 -11.11 -4.91 12.08
N GLY A 248 -12.40 -5.06 11.77
CA GLY A 248 -13.47 -5.09 12.76
C GLY A 248 -14.48 -6.20 12.48
N ALA A 249 -15.77 -5.87 12.59
CA ALA A 249 -16.84 -6.82 12.28
C ALA A 249 -16.88 -7.17 10.80
N ASP A 250 -17.28 -8.40 10.50
CA ASP A 250 -17.53 -8.93 9.16
C ASP A 250 -16.33 -8.72 8.22
N THR A 251 -15.13 -8.97 8.74
CA THR A 251 -13.91 -8.94 7.95
C THR A 251 -13.93 -10.06 6.90
N ASP A 252 -13.64 -9.73 5.66
CA ASP A 252 -13.52 -10.66 4.54
C ASP A 252 -12.39 -10.17 3.62
N ILE A 253 -11.18 -10.63 3.92
CA ILE A 253 -9.99 -10.31 3.13
C ILE A 253 -9.29 -11.59 2.70
N HIS A 254 -9.11 -11.79 1.39
CA HIS A 254 -8.49 -13.03 0.92
C HIS A 254 -7.75 -12.94 -0.40
N HIS A 255 -6.81 -13.86 -0.64
CA HIS A 255 -6.04 -13.92 -1.89
C HIS A 255 -5.26 -12.61 -2.13
N ILE A 256 -4.57 -12.12 -1.10
CA ILE A 256 -3.72 -10.94 -1.16
C ILE A 256 -2.26 -11.39 -1.18
N THR A 257 -1.48 -10.87 -2.12
CA THR A 257 -0.04 -11.09 -2.20
C THR A 257 0.70 -9.77 -2.03
N TYR A 258 1.63 -9.71 -1.08
CA TYR A 258 2.69 -8.70 -1.06
C TYR A 258 4.01 -9.36 -1.46
N ASN A 259 4.73 -8.79 -2.42
CA ASN A 259 5.97 -9.36 -2.95
C ASN A 259 7.02 -8.26 -3.20
N HIS A 260 8.28 -8.44 -2.80
CA HIS A 260 9.33 -7.42 -3.01
C HIS A 260 8.99 -6.08 -2.36
N ILE A 261 8.86 -6.08 -1.03
CA ILE A 261 8.58 -4.88 -0.24
C ILE A 261 9.85 -4.46 0.47
N TYR A 262 10.36 -3.27 0.16
CA TYR A 262 11.50 -2.67 0.83
C TYR A 262 11.02 -1.60 1.81
N THR A 263 11.43 -1.70 3.07
CA THR A 263 10.95 -0.79 4.14
C THR A 263 12.10 -0.33 5.03
N GLN A 264 12.27 0.98 5.17
CA GLN A 264 13.25 1.54 6.11
C GLN A 264 12.63 2.57 7.06
N ASN A 265 13.27 2.79 8.22
CA ASN A 265 12.87 3.71 9.32
C ASN A 265 11.34 3.84 9.49
N SER A 266 10.64 2.71 9.35
CA SER A 266 9.20 2.66 9.42
C SER A 266 8.71 2.12 10.75
N ASN A 267 7.41 2.22 11.01
CA ASN A 267 6.84 1.65 12.22
C ASN A 267 6.88 0.12 12.18
N GLN A 268 6.63 -0.49 11.02
CA GLN A 268 6.71 -1.93 10.78
C GLN A 268 7.17 -2.25 9.36
N MET A 269 7.50 -3.52 9.09
CA MET A 269 7.53 -4.05 7.72
C MET A 269 6.13 -4.47 7.26
N LEU A 270 5.36 -5.14 8.13
CA LEU A 270 3.95 -5.42 7.92
C LEU A 270 3.20 -5.52 9.25
N LEU A 271 2.03 -4.89 9.32
CA LEU A 271 1.12 -4.94 10.47
C LEU A 271 -0.25 -5.48 10.05
N LEU A 272 -0.76 -6.52 10.68
CA LEU A 272 -2.17 -6.93 10.60
C LEU A 272 -2.83 -6.52 11.92
N LYS A 273 -3.69 -5.50 11.89
CA LYS A 273 -4.27 -4.89 13.10
C LYS A 273 -5.78 -5.11 13.23
N SER A 274 -6.21 -5.63 14.36
CA SER A 274 -7.60 -5.68 14.80
C SER A 274 -7.69 -5.55 16.32
N ASN A 275 -8.91 -5.29 16.83
CA ASN A 275 -9.18 -5.35 18.26
C ASN A 275 -10.62 -5.81 18.47
N GLY A 276 -10.81 -7.11 18.74
CA GLY A 276 -12.14 -7.75 18.69
C GLY A 276 -12.62 -7.97 17.25
N GLY A 277 -13.93 -7.85 17.01
CA GLY A 277 -14.51 -8.01 15.66
C GLY A 277 -14.82 -9.47 15.28
N SER A 278 -15.04 -9.70 13.99
CA SER A 278 -15.44 -10.99 13.42
C SER A 278 -15.01 -11.12 11.95
N GLY A 279 -15.18 -12.31 11.38
CA GLY A 279 -14.75 -12.59 10.00
C GLY A 279 -13.29 -13.01 9.90
N SER A 280 -12.72 -12.99 8.70
CA SER A 280 -11.42 -13.61 8.42
C SER A 280 -10.51 -12.83 7.47
N VAL A 281 -9.20 -12.98 7.68
CA VAL A 281 -8.15 -12.72 6.69
C VAL A 281 -7.51 -14.07 6.32
N TYR A 282 -7.52 -14.44 5.03
CA TYR A 282 -7.06 -15.76 4.64
C TYR A 282 -6.48 -15.93 3.24
N SER A 283 -5.72 -17.00 3.02
CA SER A 283 -5.10 -17.29 1.72
C SER A 283 -4.22 -16.14 1.22
N CYS A 284 -3.40 -15.56 2.10
CA CYS A 284 -2.52 -14.42 1.76
C CYS A 284 -1.05 -14.82 1.84
N GLN A 285 -0.23 -14.19 1.00
CA GLN A 285 1.20 -14.46 0.89
C GLN A 285 2.02 -13.17 1.01
N PHE A 286 3.06 -13.19 1.84
CA PHE A 286 3.91 -12.05 2.12
C PHE A 286 5.37 -12.44 1.91
N THR A 287 5.87 -12.21 0.69
CA THR A 287 7.13 -12.77 0.23
C THR A 287 8.16 -11.70 -0.13
N ASN A 288 9.45 -12.03 0.02
CA ASN A 288 10.57 -11.16 -0.39
C ASN A 288 10.50 -9.76 0.25
N PHE A 289 10.48 -9.71 1.58
CA PHE A 289 10.56 -8.46 2.31
C PHE A 289 12.01 -8.16 2.69
N MET A 290 12.42 -6.91 2.51
CA MET A 290 13.69 -6.38 3.00
C MET A 290 13.43 -5.16 3.87
N GLY A 291 14.12 -5.05 5.01
CA GLY A 291 14.03 -3.82 5.78
C GLY A 291 15.14 -3.58 6.77
N HIS A 292 15.30 -2.33 7.19
CA HIS A 292 16.25 -1.94 8.23
C HIS A 292 15.73 -0.76 9.03
N SER A 293 16.19 -0.65 10.27
CA SER A 293 15.89 0.47 11.18
C SER A 293 14.40 0.65 11.51
N ASN A 294 13.57 -0.35 11.19
CA ASN A 294 12.14 -0.36 11.50
C ASN A 294 11.91 -0.66 12.99
N ALA A 295 10.82 -0.13 13.57
CA ALA A 295 10.50 -0.38 14.96
C ALA A 295 9.99 -1.82 15.19
N TYR A 296 9.04 -2.26 14.37
CA TYR A 296 8.56 -3.64 14.26
C TYR A 296 8.94 -4.23 12.90
N THR A 297 8.77 -5.54 12.78
CA THR A 297 9.02 -6.28 11.54
C THR A 297 7.72 -6.95 11.10
N LEU A 298 7.50 -8.22 11.46
CA LEU A 298 6.21 -8.89 11.29
C LEU A 298 5.39 -8.69 12.57
N ASP A 299 4.24 -8.04 12.45
CA ASP A 299 3.34 -7.77 13.56
C ASP A 299 1.91 -8.16 13.20
N ILE A 300 1.43 -9.28 13.73
CA ILE A 300 0.00 -9.60 13.79
C ILE A 300 -0.46 -9.22 15.19
N ASP A 301 -1.28 -8.18 15.29
CA ASP A 301 -1.78 -7.63 16.56
C ASP A 301 -3.31 -7.65 16.56
N GLY A 302 -3.87 -8.73 17.10
CA GLY A 302 -5.32 -8.89 17.33
C GLY A 302 -5.87 -8.13 18.55
N TYR A 303 -5.01 -7.34 19.22
CA TYR A 303 -5.35 -6.53 20.39
C TYR A 303 -4.87 -5.08 20.22
N TRP A 304 -4.90 -4.57 18.99
CA TRP A 304 -4.27 -3.31 18.63
C TRP A 304 -4.86 -2.13 19.41
N SER A 305 -4.08 -1.66 20.39
CA SER A 305 -4.55 -0.72 21.43
C SER A 305 -4.95 0.67 20.93
N SER A 306 -4.55 1.05 19.72
CA SER A 306 -4.93 2.33 19.11
C SER A 306 -6.31 2.29 18.43
N GLU A 307 -6.93 1.10 18.34
CA GLU A 307 -8.30 0.91 17.90
C GLU A 307 -9.23 0.63 19.08
N THR A 308 -10.46 1.13 18.97
CA THR A 308 -11.52 0.79 19.94
C THR A 308 -11.94 -0.66 19.75
N THR A 309 -12.00 -1.43 20.83
CA THR A 309 -12.43 -2.84 20.78
C THR A 309 -13.83 -2.97 20.17
N ALA A 310 -13.90 -3.67 19.04
CA ALA A 310 -15.14 -4.06 18.38
C ALA A 310 -15.76 -5.29 19.05
N THR A 311 -17.10 -5.39 19.01
CA THR A 311 -17.81 -6.57 19.51
C THR A 311 -17.50 -7.79 18.65
N GLY A 312 -17.17 -8.91 19.29
CA GLY A 312 -16.97 -10.21 18.66
C GLY A 312 -15.77 -10.95 19.25
N ASP A 313 -15.58 -12.19 18.83
CA ASP A 313 -14.54 -13.08 19.37
C ASP A 313 -13.13 -12.76 18.84
N GLY A 314 -13.03 -11.88 17.82
CA GLY A 314 -11.80 -11.54 17.12
C GLY A 314 -11.90 -11.81 15.62
N VAL A 315 -11.14 -11.05 14.84
CA VAL A 315 -10.87 -11.40 13.44
C VAL A 315 -9.99 -12.65 13.39
N LEU A 316 -10.38 -13.65 12.60
CA LEU A 316 -9.62 -14.87 12.41
C LEU A 316 -8.56 -14.68 11.32
N TYR A 317 -7.30 -14.99 11.62
CA TYR A 317 -6.24 -15.01 10.61
C TYR A 317 -5.85 -16.45 10.32
N HIS A 318 -5.96 -16.90 9.07
CA HIS A 318 -5.57 -18.27 8.70
C HIS A 318 -5.05 -18.42 7.28
N ASP A 319 -4.31 -19.49 7.01
CA ASP A 319 -3.70 -19.76 5.69
C ASP A 319 -2.87 -18.55 5.21
N LEU A 320 -1.94 -18.10 6.07
CA LEU A 320 -1.05 -16.97 5.82
C LEU A 320 0.39 -17.47 5.73
N THR A 321 1.09 -17.07 4.67
CA THR A 321 2.51 -17.42 4.47
C THR A 321 3.38 -16.18 4.50
N PHE A 322 4.43 -16.20 5.33
CA PHE A 322 5.46 -15.17 5.42
C PHE A 322 6.80 -15.82 5.04
N SER A 323 7.36 -15.46 3.89
CA SER A 323 8.58 -16.12 3.39
C SER A 323 9.63 -15.17 2.82
N HIS A 324 10.90 -15.49 3.04
CA HIS A 324 12.05 -14.73 2.51
C HIS A 324 12.08 -13.28 3.04
N TRP A 325 12.14 -13.15 4.36
CA TRP A 325 12.24 -11.86 5.04
C TRP A 325 13.65 -11.64 5.53
N HIS A 326 14.27 -10.53 5.15
CA HIS A 326 15.68 -10.25 5.40
C HIS A 326 15.89 -8.83 5.93
N GLY A 327 16.96 -8.64 6.72
CA GLY A 327 17.41 -7.34 7.15
C GLY A 327 17.51 -7.19 8.66
N THR A 328 17.18 -6.01 9.16
CA THR A 328 17.37 -5.65 10.56
C THR A 328 16.18 -4.86 11.13
N CYS A 329 16.08 -4.84 12.45
CA CYS A 329 15.12 -4.05 13.21
C CYS A 329 15.88 -3.20 14.25
N LEU A 330 15.31 -2.06 14.63
CA LEU A 330 16.00 -1.09 15.49
C LEU A 330 16.39 -1.69 16.86
N ASN A 331 15.47 -2.42 17.50
CA ASN A 331 15.72 -3.07 18.79
C ASN A 331 14.83 -4.30 18.99
N GLY A 332 15.32 -5.46 18.55
CA GLY A 332 14.64 -6.75 18.59
C GLY A 332 14.37 -7.32 19.99
N GLY A 333 15.06 -6.82 21.02
CA GLY A 333 14.84 -7.18 22.41
C GLY A 333 13.67 -6.43 23.06
N THR A 334 13.31 -5.27 22.50
CA THR A 334 12.17 -4.45 22.98
C THR A 334 10.92 -4.72 22.16
N ARG A 335 11.07 -4.78 20.84
CA ARG A 335 10.00 -5.09 19.88
C ARG A 335 10.38 -6.36 19.15
N ALA A 336 9.54 -7.38 19.28
CA ALA A 336 9.82 -8.69 18.73
C ALA A 336 9.95 -8.61 17.21
N ALA A 337 10.91 -9.33 16.63
CA ALA A 337 11.07 -9.41 15.17
C ALA A 337 9.92 -10.23 14.54
N ILE A 338 9.35 -11.17 15.30
CA ILE A 338 8.10 -11.85 14.98
C ILE A 338 7.16 -11.62 16.14
N GLN A 339 6.01 -11.00 15.87
CA GLN A 339 4.91 -10.88 16.80
C GLN A 339 3.65 -11.45 16.15
N ALA A 340 3.11 -12.51 16.74
CA ALA A 340 1.90 -13.18 16.30
C ALA A 340 0.90 -13.28 17.47
N LEU A 341 0.21 -12.17 17.76
CA LEU A 341 -0.72 -12.06 18.88
C LEU A 341 -2.16 -12.17 18.36
N CYS A 342 -2.69 -13.38 18.38
CA CYS A 342 -4.01 -13.68 17.85
C CYS A 342 -5.10 -13.56 18.92
N PRO A 343 -6.34 -13.17 18.54
CA PRO A 343 -7.44 -13.10 19.48
C PRO A 343 -7.74 -14.46 20.14
N SER A 344 -7.95 -14.48 21.45
CA SER A 344 -8.23 -15.74 22.16
C SER A 344 -9.55 -16.42 21.75
N GLY A 345 -10.52 -15.65 21.27
CA GLY A 345 -11.80 -16.16 20.76
C GLY A 345 -11.72 -16.65 19.30
N ALA A 346 -10.67 -16.26 18.56
CA ALA A 346 -10.41 -16.68 17.19
C ALA A 346 -8.91 -17.02 16.98
N PRO A 347 -8.38 -18.08 17.61
CA PRO A 347 -6.97 -18.47 17.46
C PRO A 347 -6.57 -18.66 16.00
N CYS A 348 -5.45 -18.06 15.59
CA CYS A 348 -4.94 -18.17 14.23
C CYS A 348 -4.45 -19.59 13.95
N TYR A 349 -4.63 -20.08 12.73
CA TYR A 349 -4.10 -21.39 12.31
C TYR A 349 -3.58 -21.38 10.88
N ASN A 350 -2.78 -22.37 10.52
CA ASN A 350 -2.10 -22.45 9.23
C ASN A 350 -1.29 -21.17 8.92
N ILE A 351 -0.58 -20.66 9.92
CA ILE A 351 0.40 -19.58 9.75
C ILE A 351 1.76 -20.19 9.47
N ASP A 352 2.35 -19.92 8.31
CA ASP A 352 3.65 -20.45 7.93
C ASP A 352 4.69 -19.33 7.85
N ILE A 353 5.77 -19.45 8.63
CA ILE A 353 6.87 -18.50 8.66
C ILE A 353 8.16 -19.22 8.27
N GLU A 354 8.61 -19.02 7.04
CA GLU A 354 9.79 -19.67 6.48
C GLU A 354 10.85 -18.64 6.04
N ASN A 355 12.13 -19.02 6.10
CA ASN A 355 13.23 -18.16 5.64
C ASN A 355 13.17 -16.72 6.19
N PHE A 356 12.96 -16.61 7.51
CA PHE A 356 12.84 -15.34 8.22
C PHE A 356 14.15 -15.02 8.96
N TYR A 357 14.91 -14.06 8.43
CA TYR A 357 16.25 -13.71 8.88
C TYR A 357 16.33 -12.22 9.20
N ILE A 358 15.94 -11.86 10.42
CA ILE A 358 15.97 -10.48 10.91
C ILE A 358 16.86 -10.41 12.15
N TRP A 359 17.76 -9.43 12.17
CA TRP A 359 18.65 -9.19 13.31
C TRP A 359 18.44 -7.82 13.93
N THR A 360 18.88 -7.65 15.17
CA THR A 360 18.76 -6.36 15.87
C THR A 360 19.92 -5.44 15.54
N GLU A 361 19.66 -4.14 15.36
CA GLU A 361 20.68 -3.09 15.24
C GLU A 361 21.21 -2.67 16.63
N ALA A 362 20.40 -2.81 17.68
CA ALA A 362 20.76 -2.53 19.06
C ALA A 362 20.56 -3.76 19.96
N GLY A 363 21.58 -4.10 20.76
CA GLY A 363 21.57 -5.29 21.61
C GLY A 363 22.16 -6.52 20.93
N SER A 364 21.83 -7.71 21.44
CA SER A 364 22.43 -8.98 21.00
C SER A 364 21.42 -10.13 20.88
N GLU A 365 20.14 -9.79 20.78
CA GLU A 365 19.05 -10.76 20.66
C GLU A 365 17.86 -10.17 19.91
N VAL A 366 17.05 -11.05 19.34
CA VAL A 366 15.69 -10.74 18.87
C VAL A 366 14.70 -11.64 19.60
N LEU A 367 13.51 -11.13 19.87
CA LEU A 367 12.41 -11.90 20.44
C LEU A 367 11.46 -12.37 19.34
N TYR A 368 10.92 -13.57 19.50
CA TYR A 368 9.71 -14.03 18.83
C TYR A 368 8.61 -14.18 19.88
N LYS A 369 7.43 -13.62 19.61
CA LYS A 369 6.27 -13.66 20.48
C LYS A 369 5.09 -14.27 19.74
N ASP A 370 4.43 -15.21 20.38
CA ASP A 370 3.23 -15.84 19.86
C ASP A 370 2.17 -16.00 20.96
N GLU A 371 0.92 -15.74 20.61
CA GLU A 371 -0.25 -15.94 21.46
C GLU A 371 -1.40 -16.44 20.59
N ASN A 372 -2.03 -17.55 20.98
CA ASN A 372 -3.14 -18.16 20.24
C ASN A 372 -2.82 -18.42 18.74
N ALA A 373 -1.56 -18.63 18.36
CA ALA A 373 -1.11 -18.68 16.98
C ALA A 373 -0.53 -20.05 16.61
N TYR A 374 -1.14 -20.69 15.62
CA TYR A 374 -0.83 -22.06 15.23
C TYR A 374 -0.29 -22.17 13.80
N GLY A 375 0.74 -23.00 13.64
CA GLY A 375 1.34 -23.27 12.35
C GLY A 375 2.81 -23.68 12.43
N THR A 376 3.63 -23.20 11.51
CA THR A 376 5.03 -23.63 11.33
C THR A 376 5.97 -22.43 11.29
N GLY A 377 7.18 -22.62 11.85
CA GLY A 377 8.19 -21.57 11.93
C GLY A 377 7.94 -20.54 13.04
N GLY A 378 8.82 -19.56 13.17
CA GLY A 378 8.67 -18.43 14.11
C GLY A 378 8.56 -18.74 15.62
N GLY A 379 8.58 -20.01 16.03
CA GLY A 379 8.25 -20.42 17.41
C GLY A 379 6.76 -20.70 17.64
N LEU A 380 5.93 -20.67 16.59
CA LEU A 380 4.49 -20.91 16.65
C LEU A 380 4.15 -22.30 17.21
N ASN A 381 2.93 -22.41 17.77
CA ASN A 381 2.42 -23.66 18.28
C ASN A 381 2.05 -24.62 17.14
N THR A 382 2.63 -25.82 17.12
CA THR A 382 2.39 -26.82 16.06
C THR A 382 1.18 -27.72 16.34
N GLY A 383 0.43 -27.47 17.41
CA GLY A 383 -0.77 -28.23 17.75
C GLY A 383 -1.91 -28.00 16.75
N THR A 384 -2.86 -28.94 16.71
CA THR A 384 -4.01 -28.89 15.79
C THR A 384 -5.35 -28.69 16.52
N SER A 385 -5.32 -28.54 17.84
CA SER A 385 -6.53 -28.33 18.66
C SER A 385 -6.94 -26.86 18.80
N TYR A 386 -6.08 -25.93 18.35
CA TYR A 386 -6.32 -24.47 18.30
C TYR A 386 -6.95 -23.88 19.58
N THR A 387 -6.41 -24.22 20.75
CA THR A 387 -6.90 -23.76 22.06
C THR A 387 -6.20 -22.49 22.51
N ALA A 388 -6.91 -21.55 23.12
CA ALA A 388 -6.26 -20.34 23.62
C ALA A 388 -5.10 -20.64 24.60
N TYR A 389 -4.02 -19.88 24.50
CA TYR A 389 -2.85 -19.93 25.38
C TYR A 389 -2.24 -18.52 25.55
N SER A 390 -1.65 -18.26 26.71
CA SER A 390 -1.01 -16.97 27.00
C SER A 390 0.27 -16.76 26.19
N VAL A 391 0.66 -15.50 25.99
CA VAL A 391 1.87 -15.12 25.24
C VAL A 391 3.07 -15.98 25.63
N VAL A 392 3.66 -16.64 24.64
CA VAL A 392 4.96 -17.31 24.72
C VAL A 392 6.00 -16.39 24.11
N THR A 393 7.19 -16.34 24.70
CA THR A 393 8.31 -15.55 24.18
C THR A 393 9.53 -16.43 24.04
N LYS A 394 10.12 -16.42 22.86
CA LYS A 394 11.37 -17.09 22.54
C LYS A 394 12.45 -16.07 22.26
N THR A 395 13.60 -16.21 22.92
CA THR A 395 14.79 -15.40 22.66
C THR A 395 15.66 -16.09 21.60
N VAL A 396 16.04 -15.35 20.57
CA VAL A 396 17.02 -15.78 19.56
C VAL A 396 18.28 -14.94 19.72
N THR A 397 19.38 -15.60 20.07
CA THR A 397 20.65 -14.95 20.42
C THR A 397 21.64 -14.91 19.26
N SER A 398 21.29 -15.45 18.09
CA SER A 398 22.12 -15.40 16.90
C SER A 398 21.33 -15.65 15.62
N VAL A 399 21.52 -14.79 14.62
CA VAL A 399 21.16 -15.04 13.22
C VAL A 399 22.44 -14.84 12.39
N PRO A 400 22.83 -15.78 11.50
CA PRO A 400 24.05 -15.60 10.71
C PRO A 400 24.00 -14.32 9.86
N ALA A 401 25.07 -13.52 9.89
CA ALA A 401 25.14 -12.25 9.18
C ALA A 401 24.85 -12.36 7.67
N ALA A 402 25.32 -13.44 7.03
CA ALA A 402 25.06 -13.69 5.63
C ALA A 402 23.58 -13.98 5.31
N SER A 403 22.78 -14.38 6.30
CA SER A 403 21.36 -14.69 6.13
C SER A 403 20.49 -13.45 6.20
N TYR A 404 20.81 -12.49 7.09
CA TYR A 404 20.01 -11.27 7.24
C TYR A 404 20.54 -10.07 6.47
N ALA A 405 21.75 -10.15 5.89
CA ALA A 405 22.31 -9.07 5.09
C ALA A 405 21.43 -8.75 3.88
N ILE A 406 21.17 -7.46 3.66
CA ILE A 406 20.44 -6.92 2.50
C ILE A 406 21.29 -5.86 1.80
N THR A 407 20.98 -5.61 0.53
CA THR A 407 21.45 -4.39 -0.15
C THR A 407 20.45 -3.27 0.14
N THR A 408 20.93 -2.11 0.58
CA THR A 408 20.04 -0.97 0.86
C THR A 408 19.77 -0.16 -0.41
N MET A 409 18.68 0.61 -0.39
CA MET A 409 18.33 1.52 -1.48
C MET A 409 19.17 2.79 -1.39
N ALA A 410 19.71 3.27 -2.51
CA ALA A 410 20.55 4.47 -2.54
C ALA A 410 19.79 5.76 -2.14
N ALA A 411 18.46 5.75 -2.24
CA ALA A 411 17.57 6.87 -1.94
C ALA A 411 17.00 6.82 -0.51
N ASP A 412 17.51 5.95 0.36
CA ASP A 412 17.05 5.85 1.75
C ASP A 412 17.16 7.20 2.45
N LEU A 413 16.02 7.67 2.97
CA LEU A 413 15.97 8.93 3.69
C LEU A 413 16.71 8.81 5.02
N THR A 414 17.49 9.84 5.33
CA THR A 414 18.19 9.98 6.61
C THR A 414 17.36 10.73 7.65
N ALA A 415 16.29 11.39 7.23
CA ALA A 415 15.30 12.06 8.07
C ALA A 415 13.94 12.11 7.34
N GLY A 416 12.84 11.96 8.08
CA GLY A 416 11.49 12.24 7.58
C GLY A 416 11.25 13.74 7.38
N PHE A 417 10.22 14.09 6.60
CA PHE A 417 9.90 15.48 6.33
C PHE A 417 9.16 16.13 7.50
N ALA A 418 9.59 17.34 7.88
CA ALA A 418 8.97 18.08 8.97
C ALA A 418 7.53 18.50 8.62
N ILE A 419 6.65 18.46 9.62
CA ILE A 419 5.23 18.82 9.48
C ILE A 419 4.96 20.33 9.47
N SER A 420 5.99 21.17 9.64
CA SER A 420 5.85 22.63 9.74
C SER A 420 6.39 23.40 8.55
N ASN A 421 6.86 22.71 7.49
CA ASN A 421 7.45 23.31 6.31
C ASN A 421 6.90 22.62 5.05
N SER A 422 6.84 23.36 3.94
CA SER A 422 6.47 22.78 2.64
C SER A 422 7.43 21.65 2.27
N ILE A 423 6.86 20.56 1.76
CA ILE A 423 7.60 19.39 1.27
C ILE A 423 7.85 19.56 -0.24
N PRO A 424 9.08 19.35 -0.73
CA PRO A 424 9.38 19.48 -2.16
C PRO A 424 8.76 18.33 -2.96
N ILE A 425 8.29 18.65 -4.17
CA ILE A 425 7.79 17.65 -5.12
C ILE A 425 8.97 16.82 -5.64
N PRO A 426 8.99 15.49 -5.40
CA PRO A 426 10.04 14.63 -5.93
C PRO A 426 9.75 14.19 -7.36
N ALA A 427 10.78 13.72 -8.06
CA ALA A 427 10.59 12.98 -9.30
C ALA A 427 10.12 11.55 -8.99
N VAL A 428 9.25 10.99 -9.84
CA VAL A 428 8.92 9.57 -9.80
C VAL A 428 10.21 8.75 -9.98
N PRO A 429 10.54 7.84 -9.05
CA PRO A 429 11.78 7.08 -9.09
C PRO A 429 11.72 5.96 -10.12
N THR A 430 12.87 5.34 -10.37
CA THR A 430 13.01 4.22 -11.33
C THR A 430 13.61 2.98 -10.66
N SER A 431 13.48 2.87 -9.35
CA SER A 431 13.90 1.70 -8.57
C SER A 431 13.16 1.74 -7.23
N PHE A 432 12.49 0.64 -6.91
CA PHE A 432 11.63 0.52 -5.71
C PHE A 432 12.03 -0.65 -4.81
N TYR A 433 12.87 -1.55 -5.33
CA TYR A 433 13.39 -2.68 -4.60
C TYR A 433 14.83 -3.00 -5.08
N PRO A 434 15.75 -3.40 -4.19
CA PRO A 434 17.14 -3.67 -4.55
C PRO A 434 17.28 -4.70 -5.68
N GLY A 435 17.95 -4.31 -6.76
CA GLY A 435 18.26 -5.20 -7.88
C GLY A 435 17.12 -5.43 -8.87
N LEU A 436 15.96 -4.79 -8.69
CA LEU A 436 14.83 -4.85 -9.61
C LEU A 436 14.65 -3.55 -10.38
N ALA A 437 14.32 -3.70 -11.66
CA ALA A 437 13.83 -2.60 -12.49
C ALA A 437 12.31 -2.47 -12.31
N PRO A 438 11.73 -1.27 -12.50
CA PRO A 438 10.29 -1.10 -12.55
C PRO A 438 9.67 -2.01 -13.61
N ILE A 439 8.45 -2.50 -13.33
CA ILE A 439 7.70 -3.39 -14.22
C ILE A 439 7.32 -2.62 -15.50
N SER A 440 6.88 -1.38 -15.32
CA SER A 440 6.49 -0.48 -16.40
C SER A 440 7.46 0.69 -16.51
N ALA A 441 7.93 0.99 -17.72
CA ALA A 441 8.72 2.18 -17.96
C ALA A 441 7.88 3.44 -17.71
N LYS A 442 8.49 4.48 -17.14
CA LYS A 442 7.88 5.82 -17.04
C LYS A 442 7.51 6.34 -18.42
N LEU A 443 6.44 7.13 -18.49
CA LEU A 443 6.02 7.77 -19.74
C LEU A 443 6.92 8.93 -20.19
N GLY A 444 7.58 9.64 -19.25
CA GLY A 444 8.42 10.80 -19.53
C GLY A 444 9.68 10.98 -18.68
#